data_AF-A0A4R3M9I3-F1
#
_entry.id   AF-A0A4R3M9I3-F1
#
_cell.length_a   1.000
_cell.length_b   1.000
_cell.length_c   1.000
_cell.angle_alpha   90.00
_cell.angle_beta   90.00
_cell.angle_gamma   90.00
#
_symmetry.space_group_name_H-M   'P 1'
#
loop_
_entity.id
_entity.type
_entity.pdbx_description
1 polymer ?
#
loop_
_entity_poly.entity_id
_entity_poly.type
_entity_poly.pdbx_seq_one_letter_code
_entity_poly.pdbx_strand_id
1 'polypeptide(L)'
;MPAIHVCSLARLASVVEETDASHLVTLITEGTEVVRPPAILPERHLFLAMHDIVEPQDGMMPPNETHVANYLDFIERWDRNQPMVVHCFAGISRSTAAAFIGACALNPRLDEAEIAAEIRASSPTATPNARLVAIADRLLGRGGRMNAAVAAIGRGAFAYEGVPFALHIGPRETAAAAPFAPRQLPGSA
;
A
#
# COMPACT_ATOMS: atom_id res chain seq x y z
N MET A 1 -15.73 9.86 1.93
CA MET A 1 -14.98 9.41 3.13
C MET A 1 -13.60 8.96 2.67
N PRO A 2 -12.51 9.35 3.34
CA PRO A 2 -11.17 8.95 2.92
C PRO A 2 -10.99 7.43 2.99
N ALA A 3 -10.61 6.86 1.85
CA ALA A 3 -10.38 5.44 1.68
C ALA A 3 -9.17 5.19 0.80
N ILE A 4 -8.51 4.05 1.04
CA ILE A 4 -7.49 3.51 0.14
C ILE A 4 -8.17 2.42 -0.70
N HIS A 5 -8.34 2.68 -1.99
CA HIS A 5 -8.88 1.73 -2.94
C HIS A 5 -7.76 0.90 -3.55
N VAL A 6 -7.95 -0.41 -3.61
CA VAL A 6 -7.01 -1.36 -4.21
C VAL A 6 -7.62 -1.93 -5.48
N CYS A 7 -6.84 -1.95 -6.56
CA CYS A 7 -7.25 -2.55 -7.82
C CYS A 7 -6.07 -3.12 -8.63
N SER A 8 -6.40 -3.79 -9.72
CA SER A 8 -5.47 -4.24 -10.75
C SER A 8 -5.11 -3.10 -11.71
N LEU A 9 -4.07 -3.28 -12.52
CA LEU A 9 -3.74 -2.35 -13.60
C LEU A 9 -4.88 -2.24 -14.62
N ALA A 10 -5.58 -3.35 -14.90
CA ALA A 10 -6.70 -3.38 -15.83
C ALA A 10 -7.90 -2.54 -15.36
N ARG A 11 -8.04 -2.31 -14.05
CA ARG A 11 -9.14 -1.55 -13.43
C ARG A 11 -8.73 -0.15 -12.99
N LEU A 12 -7.47 0.25 -13.23
CA LEU A 12 -6.92 1.50 -12.72
C LEU A 12 -7.77 2.71 -13.12
N ALA A 13 -8.06 2.87 -14.42
CA ALA A 13 -8.78 4.03 -14.91
C ALA A 13 -10.21 4.09 -14.36
N SER A 14 -10.95 2.96 -14.40
CA SER A 14 -12.33 2.92 -13.92
C SER A 14 -12.43 3.15 -12.42
N VAL A 15 -11.53 2.56 -11.62
CA VAL A 15 -11.56 2.74 -10.16
C VAL A 15 -11.18 4.17 -9.77
N VAL A 16 -10.25 4.81 -10.46
CA VAL A 16 -9.95 6.24 -10.22
C VAL A 16 -11.18 7.11 -10.52
N GLU A 17 -11.87 6.86 -11.62
CA GLU A 17 -13.07 7.59 -12.04
C GLU A 17 -14.24 7.38 -11.06
N GLU A 18 -14.55 6.12 -10.74
CA GLU A 18 -15.68 5.73 -9.88
C GLU A 18 -15.54 6.25 -8.44
N THR A 19 -14.29 6.46 -7.98
CA THR A 19 -14.01 6.83 -6.59
C THR A 19 -13.66 8.30 -6.41
N ASP A 20 -13.56 9.06 -7.49
CA ASP A 20 -13.06 10.45 -7.49
C ASP A 20 -11.71 10.56 -6.75
N ALA A 21 -10.82 9.60 -7.02
CA ALA A 21 -9.54 9.54 -6.34
C ALA A 21 -8.63 10.70 -6.75
N SER A 22 -7.98 11.31 -5.75
CA SER A 22 -7.03 12.42 -5.95
C SER A 22 -5.58 11.96 -6.05
N HIS A 23 -5.27 10.82 -5.46
CA HIS A 23 -3.90 10.31 -5.33
C HIS A 23 -3.82 8.90 -5.90
N LEU A 24 -2.66 8.58 -6.47
CA LEU A 24 -2.37 7.29 -7.06
C LEU A 24 -1.02 6.77 -6.58
N VAL A 25 -0.98 5.49 -6.20
CA VAL A 25 0.26 4.76 -6.00
C VAL A 25 0.31 3.56 -6.94
N THR A 26 1.36 3.51 -7.75
CA THR A 26 1.65 2.40 -8.66
C THR A 26 2.79 1.57 -8.09
N LEU A 27 2.55 0.28 -7.87
CA LEU A 27 3.59 -0.71 -7.54
C LEU A 27 3.68 -1.73 -8.68
N ILE A 28 4.66 -1.60 -9.56
CA ILE A 28 4.69 -2.39 -10.79
C ILE A 28 6.11 -2.81 -11.16
N THR A 29 6.24 -3.85 -11.98
CA THR A 29 7.54 -4.28 -12.49
C THR A 29 8.04 -3.25 -13.49
N GLU A 30 9.33 -2.91 -13.44
CA GLU A 30 9.96 -1.98 -14.38
C GLU A 30 9.68 -2.39 -15.85
N GLY A 31 9.45 -1.40 -16.71
CA GLY A 31 9.08 -1.63 -18.12
C GLY A 31 7.60 -1.97 -18.36
N THR A 32 6.80 -2.19 -17.31
CA THR A 32 5.34 -2.32 -17.49
C THR A 32 4.75 -0.97 -17.83
N GLU A 33 4.03 -0.88 -18.96
CA GLU A 33 3.34 0.35 -19.35
C GLU A 33 2.19 0.65 -18.39
N VAL A 34 2.16 1.89 -17.88
CA VAL A 34 1.10 2.39 -17.01
C VAL A 34 0.71 3.79 -17.49
N VAL A 35 -0.54 3.92 -17.95
CA VAL A 35 -1.11 5.21 -18.31
C VAL A 35 -1.72 5.84 -17.06
N ARG A 36 -1.15 6.96 -16.58
CA ARG A 36 -1.74 7.73 -15.47
C ARG A 36 -3.12 8.26 -15.89
N PRO A 37 -4.20 7.98 -15.14
CA PRO A 37 -5.50 8.57 -15.40
C PRO A 37 -5.44 10.10 -15.37
N PRO A 38 -6.07 10.83 -16.31
CA PRO A 38 -5.97 12.29 -16.41
C PRO A 38 -6.38 13.06 -15.15
N ALA A 39 -7.29 12.49 -14.34
CA ALA A 39 -7.77 13.09 -13.09
C ALA A 39 -6.69 13.17 -12.00
N ILE A 40 -5.65 12.32 -12.06
CA ILE A 40 -4.57 12.29 -11.07
C ILE A 40 -3.50 13.28 -11.48
N LEU A 41 -3.15 14.26 -10.66
CA LEU A 41 -2.03 15.17 -10.93
C LEU A 41 -0.68 14.43 -10.88
N PRO A 42 0.33 14.81 -11.70
CA PRO A 42 1.66 14.19 -11.64
C PRO A 42 2.26 14.16 -10.24
N GLU A 43 2.08 15.24 -9.46
CA GLU A 43 2.62 15.38 -8.10
C GLU A 43 1.86 14.54 -7.07
N ARG A 44 0.66 14.04 -7.43
CA ARG A 44 -0.17 13.13 -6.63
C ARG A 44 -0.08 11.69 -7.13
N HIS A 45 0.93 11.37 -7.94
CA HIS A 45 1.22 10.02 -8.42
C HIS A 45 2.58 9.55 -7.92
N LEU A 46 2.60 8.60 -6.99
CA LEU A 46 3.82 7.88 -6.61
C LEU A 46 3.97 6.62 -7.47
N PHE A 47 5.13 6.49 -8.11
CA PHE A 47 5.47 5.31 -8.90
C PHE A 47 6.63 4.54 -8.23
N LEU A 48 6.40 3.27 -7.90
CA LEU A 48 7.37 2.39 -7.24
C LEU A 48 7.64 1.17 -8.14
N ALA A 49 8.80 1.17 -8.80
CA ALA A 49 9.23 0.09 -9.67
C ALA A 49 9.83 -1.07 -8.85
N MET A 50 9.16 -2.22 -8.80
CA MET A 50 9.64 -3.42 -8.12
C MET A 50 8.97 -4.69 -8.65
N HIS A 51 9.70 -5.80 -8.58
CA HIS A 51 9.17 -7.14 -8.86
C HIS A 51 8.34 -7.63 -7.66
N ASP A 52 7.32 -8.46 -7.93
CA ASP A 52 6.46 -9.02 -6.88
C ASP A 52 7.07 -10.29 -6.26
N ILE A 53 8.22 -10.12 -5.60
CA ILE A 53 9.00 -11.23 -5.03
C ILE A 53 9.26 -11.00 -3.55
N VAL A 54 9.29 -12.09 -2.78
CA VAL A 54 9.61 -12.06 -1.35
C VAL A 54 11.11 -12.25 -1.13
N GLU A 55 11.70 -13.23 -1.80
CA GLU A 55 13.15 -13.46 -1.76
C GLU A 55 13.85 -12.76 -2.92
N PRO A 56 15.05 -12.18 -2.71
CA PRO A 56 15.86 -11.62 -3.78
C PRO A 56 16.17 -12.69 -4.85
N GLN A 57 16.14 -12.28 -6.11
CA GLN A 57 16.48 -13.12 -7.25
C GLN A 57 17.37 -12.32 -8.20
N ASP A 58 18.35 -12.98 -8.81
CA ASP A 58 19.29 -12.32 -9.72
C ASP A 58 18.57 -11.64 -10.88
N GLY A 59 18.97 -10.39 -11.16
CA GLY A 59 18.36 -9.57 -12.20
C GLY A 59 16.97 -9.02 -11.87
N MET A 60 16.44 -9.28 -10.67
CA MET A 60 15.16 -8.73 -10.22
C MET A 60 15.36 -7.72 -9.09
N MET A 61 14.54 -6.66 -9.11
CA MET A 61 14.46 -5.69 -8.01
C MET A 61 13.35 -6.08 -7.03
N PRO A 62 13.65 -6.70 -5.87
CA PRO A 62 12.65 -6.97 -4.86
C PRO A 62 12.18 -5.65 -4.20
N PRO A 63 11.04 -5.67 -3.48
CA PRO A 63 10.71 -4.60 -2.55
C PRO A 63 11.86 -4.33 -1.58
N ASN A 64 12.16 -3.05 -1.34
CA ASN A 64 13.29 -2.62 -0.52
C ASN A 64 12.86 -1.48 0.42
N GLU A 65 13.77 -1.07 1.29
CA GLU A 65 13.49 -0.04 2.30
C GLU A 65 13.12 1.31 1.68
N THR A 66 13.79 1.71 0.59
CA THR A 66 13.51 2.95 -0.13
C THR A 66 12.08 2.98 -0.69
N HIS A 67 11.59 1.86 -1.24
CA HIS A 67 10.20 1.77 -1.71
C HIS A 67 9.20 2.05 -0.60
N VAL A 68 9.41 1.44 0.57
CA VAL A 68 8.50 1.58 1.71
C VAL A 68 8.63 2.94 2.37
N ALA A 69 9.84 3.50 2.48
CA ALA A 69 10.05 4.85 2.97
C ALA A 69 9.34 5.89 2.08
N ASN A 70 9.53 5.83 0.75
CA ASN A 70 8.87 6.73 -0.19
C ASN A 70 7.35 6.59 -0.14
N TYR A 71 6.82 5.37 0.02
CA TYR A 71 5.39 5.15 0.22
C TYR A 71 4.88 5.81 1.49
N LEU A 72 5.59 5.64 2.61
CA LEU A 72 5.22 6.20 3.91
C LEU A 72 5.26 7.74 3.91
N ASP A 73 6.26 8.34 3.28
CA ASP A 73 6.35 9.79 3.10
C ASP A 73 5.20 10.34 2.22
N PHE A 74 4.81 9.59 1.19
CA PHE A 74 3.72 9.98 0.30
C PHE A 74 2.35 9.94 0.99
N ILE A 75 2.06 8.87 1.75
CA ILE A 75 0.77 8.78 2.46
C ILE A 75 0.66 9.76 3.63
N GLU A 76 1.78 10.18 4.24
CA GLU A 76 1.76 11.19 5.30
C GLU A 76 1.36 12.57 4.76
N ARG A 77 1.73 12.86 3.50
CA ARG A 77 1.39 14.09 2.80
C ARG A 77 -0.04 14.10 2.26
N TRP A 78 -0.68 12.94 2.14
CA TRP A 78 -2.08 12.85 1.69
C TRP A 78 -3.02 13.55 2.68
N ASP A 79 -3.75 14.54 2.19
CA ASP A 79 -4.66 15.37 2.99
C ASP A 79 -5.93 14.64 3.44
N ARG A 80 -6.24 13.48 2.84
CA ARG A 80 -7.42 12.65 3.08
C ARG A 80 -8.75 13.36 2.78
N ASN A 81 -8.77 14.36 1.89
CA ASN A 81 -10.00 15.02 1.44
C ASN A 81 -10.74 14.18 0.39
N GLN A 82 -9.99 13.53 -0.51
CA GLN A 82 -10.49 12.60 -1.52
C GLN A 82 -9.76 11.26 -1.40
N PRO A 83 -10.35 10.15 -1.90
CA PRO A 83 -9.72 8.83 -1.85
C PRO A 83 -8.37 8.76 -2.57
N MET A 84 -7.61 7.72 -2.25
CA MET A 84 -6.38 7.33 -2.93
C MET A 84 -6.57 5.95 -3.56
N VAL A 85 -6.06 5.76 -4.77
CA VAL A 85 -5.95 4.44 -5.40
C VAL A 85 -4.53 3.91 -5.26
N VAL A 86 -4.42 2.65 -4.88
CA VAL A 86 -3.16 1.90 -4.84
C VAL A 86 -3.33 0.67 -5.72
N HIS A 87 -2.52 0.55 -6.76
CA HIS A 87 -2.63 -0.56 -7.69
C HIS A 87 -1.28 -1.23 -7.96
N CYS A 88 -1.37 -2.48 -8.41
CA CYS A 88 -0.26 -3.21 -9.00
C CYS A 88 -0.77 -3.93 -10.25
N PHE A 89 -0.04 -4.92 -10.77
CA PHE A 89 -0.48 -5.64 -11.96
C PHE A 89 -1.82 -6.33 -11.73
N ALA A 90 -1.87 -7.27 -10.78
CA ALA A 90 -3.05 -8.10 -10.53
C ALA A 90 -3.99 -7.54 -9.46
N GLY A 91 -3.57 -6.55 -8.65
CA GLY A 91 -4.37 -6.07 -7.52
C GLY A 91 -4.41 -7.02 -6.30
N ILE A 92 -3.48 -7.98 -6.22
CA ILE A 92 -3.52 -9.08 -5.23
C ILE A 92 -2.43 -8.97 -4.16
N SER A 93 -1.20 -8.60 -4.54
CA SER A 93 -0.02 -8.75 -3.68
C SER A 93 0.60 -7.42 -3.26
N ARG A 94 1.38 -6.76 -4.13
CA ARG A 94 2.02 -5.46 -3.84
C ARG A 94 1.04 -4.38 -3.39
N SER A 95 -0.06 -4.19 -4.12
CA SER A 95 -1.05 -3.16 -3.79
C SER A 95 -1.83 -3.45 -2.51
N THR A 96 -2.12 -4.72 -2.24
CA THR A 96 -2.74 -5.14 -0.99
C THR A 96 -1.81 -4.91 0.19
N ALA A 97 -0.51 -5.24 0.07
CA ALA A 97 0.48 -4.90 1.08
C ALA A 97 0.60 -3.39 1.30
N ALA A 98 0.67 -2.60 0.23
CA ALA A 98 0.72 -1.15 0.34
C ALA A 98 -0.53 -0.61 1.07
N ALA A 99 -1.74 -1.05 0.73
CA ALA A 99 -2.95 -0.63 1.44
C ALA A 99 -2.94 -1.01 2.93
N PHE A 100 -2.50 -2.22 3.26
CA PHE A 100 -2.30 -2.66 4.66
C PHE A 100 -1.32 -1.76 5.41
N ILE A 101 -0.15 -1.49 4.81
CA ILE A 101 0.88 -0.61 5.36
C ILE A 101 0.33 0.80 5.56
N GLY A 102 -0.39 1.33 4.57
CA GLY A 102 -1.03 2.63 4.64
C GLY A 102 -2.03 2.72 5.78
N ALA A 103 -2.92 1.74 5.91
CA ALA A 103 -3.87 1.69 7.00
C ALA A 103 -3.19 1.63 8.38
N CYS A 104 -2.14 0.82 8.55
CA CYS A 104 -1.38 0.72 9.80
C CYS A 104 -0.62 2.02 10.14
N ALA A 105 -0.06 2.70 9.14
CA ALA A 105 0.66 3.94 9.34
C ALA A 105 -0.28 5.10 9.69
N LEU A 106 -1.45 5.15 9.04
CA LEU A 106 -2.41 6.24 9.18
C LEU A 106 -3.34 6.08 10.39
N ASN A 107 -3.44 4.86 10.96
CA ASN A 107 -4.23 4.54 12.15
C ASN A 107 -3.37 3.88 13.24
N PRO A 108 -2.50 4.64 13.95
CA PRO A 108 -1.47 4.01 14.73
C PRO A 108 -1.94 3.22 15.95
N ARG A 109 -3.19 3.45 16.38
CA ARG A 109 -3.85 2.84 17.54
C ARG A 109 -4.70 1.60 17.19
N LEU A 110 -4.98 1.35 15.92
CA LEU A 110 -5.73 0.16 15.51
C LEU A 110 -4.83 -1.07 15.52
N ASP A 111 -5.41 -2.22 15.87
CA ASP A 111 -4.70 -3.49 15.81
C ASP A 111 -4.46 -3.88 14.35
N GLU A 112 -3.22 -4.25 14.04
CA GLU A 112 -2.84 -4.72 12.72
C GLU A 112 -3.65 -5.96 12.29
N ALA A 113 -4.07 -6.81 13.23
CA ALA A 113 -4.91 -7.98 12.97
C ALA A 113 -6.32 -7.61 12.48
N GLU A 114 -6.91 -6.53 13.01
CA GLU A 114 -8.23 -6.04 12.57
C GLU A 114 -8.18 -5.56 11.13
N ILE A 115 -7.15 -4.79 10.77
CA ILE A 115 -6.94 -4.30 9.40
C ILE A 115 -6.73 -5.47 8.43
N ALA A 116 -5.92 -6.46 8.81
CA ALA A 116 -5.71 -7.65 7.98
C ALA A 116 -7.01 -8.44 7.77
N ALA A 117 -7.82 -8.61 8.83
CA ALA A 117 -9.12 -9.27 8.74
C ALA A 117 -10.09 -8.50 7.83
N GLU A 118 -10.13 -7.16 7.91
CA GLU A 118 -10.92 -6.30 7.02
C GLU A 118 -10.50 -6.49 5.56
N ILE A 119 -9.20 -6.53 5.27
CA ILE A 119 -8.69 -6.81 3.92
C ILE A 119 -9.21 -8.15 3.40
N ARG A 120 -9.11 -9.21 4.20
CA ARG A 120 -9.58 -10.55 3.79
C ARG A 120 -11.08 -10.57 3.56
N ALA A 121 -11.86 -9.91 4.42
CA ALA A 121 -13.31 -9.81 4.27
C ALA A 121 -13.70 -9.04 3.00
N SER A 122 -12.97 -7.97 2.68
CA SER A 122 -13.23 -7.12 1.52
C SER A 122 -12.72 -7.71 0.20
N SER A 123 -11.70 -8.58 0.23
CA SER A 123 -11.18 -9.26 -0.96
C SER A 123 -10.69 -10.68 -0.63
N PRO A 124 -11.44 -11.73 -1.02
CA PRO A 124 -11.02 -13.12 -0.85
C PRO A 124 -9.69 -13.45 -1.56
N THR A 125 -9.32 -12.67 -2.58
CA THR A 125 -8.09 -12.84 -3.36
C THR A 125 -6.87 -12.18 -2.74
N ALA A 126 -7.05 -11.23 -1.82
CA ALA A 126 -5.96 -10.46 -1.22
C ALA A 126 -4.87 -11.36 -0.63
N THR A 127 -3.61 -11.11 -1.00
CA THR A 127 -2.44 -11.86 -0.50
C THR A 127 -1.29 -10.87 -0.34
N PRO A 128 -1.24 -10.09 0.75
CA PRO A 128 -0.22 -9.04 0.91
C PRO A 128 1.21 -9.58 0.71
N ASN A 129 2.02 -8.88 -0.07
CA ASN A 129 3.45 -9.19 -0.22
C ASN A 129 4.17 -9.12 1.15
N ALA A 130 4.59 -10.26 1.69
CA ALA A 130 5.19 -10.34 3.02
C ALA A 130 6.49 -9.54 3.18
N ARG A 131 7.27 -9.34 2.10
CA ARG A 131 8.52 -8.56 2.17
C ARG A 131 8.24 -7.07 2.38
N LEU A 132 7.29 -6.50 1.64
CA LEU A 132 6.83 -5.12 1.85
C LEU A 132 6.36 -4.93 3.30
N VAL A 133 5.56 -5.86 3.80
CA VAL A 133 5.02 -5.84 5.15
C VAL A 133 6.13 -5.90 6.21
N ALA A 134 7.11 -6.79 6.05
CA ALA A 134 8.22 -6.92 6.99
C ALA A 134 9.11 -5.67 7.06
N ILE A 135 9.34 -5.01 5.92
CA ILE A 135 10.08 -3.75 5.88
C ILE A 135 9.28 -2.66 6.60
N ALA A 136 7.97 -2.55 6.33
CA ALA A 136 7.11 -1.57 6.97
C ALA A 136 6.97 -1.78 8.48
N ASP A 137 6.84 -3.04 8.92
CA ASP A 137 6.77 -3.42 10.33
C ASP A 137 7.98 -2.89 11.11
N ARG A 138 9.19 -3.05 10.54
CA ARG A 138 10.44 -2.50 11.08
C ARG A 138 10.43 -0.97 11.09
N LEU A 139 10.12 -0.34 9.95
CA LEU A 139 10.15 1.11 9.80
C LEU A 139 9.12 1.85 10.68
N LEU A 140 8.00 1.20 10.97
CA LEU A 140 6.92 1.72 11.82
C LEU A 140 7.06 1.31 13.29
N GLY A 141 8.07 0.50 13.65
CA GLY A 141 8.29 0.04 15.02
C GLY A 141 7.16 -0.86 15.55
N ARG A 142 6.55 -1.68 14.70
CA ARG A 142 5.39 -2.52 15.06
C ARG A 142 5.75 -3.85 15.73
N GLY A 143 7.03 -4.17 15.82
CA GLY A 143 7.53 -5.28 16.64
C GLY A 143 7.02 -6.66 16.20
N GLY A 144 6.84 -6.86 14.89
CA GLY A 144 6.37 -8.12 14.32
C GLY A 144 4.85 -8.23 14.15
N ARG A 145 4.06 -7.30 14.70
CA ARG A 145 2.60 -7.41 14.69
C ARG A 145 2.00 -7.33 13.28
N MET A 146 2.56 -6.50 12.39
CA MET A 146 2.12 -6.45 11.00
C MET A 146 2.38 -7.79 10.28
N ASN A 147 3.53 -8.41 10.54
CA ASN A 147 3.89 -9.70 9.96
C ASN A 147 2.96 -10.80 10.47
N ALA A 148 2.67 -10.81 11.78
CA ALA A 148 1.77 -11.78 12.39
C ALA A 148 0.35 -11.68 11.82
N ALA A 149 -0.16 -10.45 11.64
CA ALA A 149 -1.49 -10.20 11.08
C ALA A 149 -1.62 -10.73 9.64
N VAL A 150 -0.64 -10.44 8.77
CA VAL A 150 -0.63 -10.94 7.38
C VAL A 150 -0.47 -12.46 7.32
N ALA A 151 0.37 -13.03 8.19
CA ALA A 151 0.50 -14.48 8.30
C ALA A 151 -0.81 -15.15 8.72
N ALA A 152 -1.57 -14.54 9.64
CA ALA A 152 -2.83 -15.07 10.15
C ALA A 152 -3.93 -15.14 9.08
N ILE A 153 -4.03 -14.15 8.19
CA ILE A 153 -5.01 -14.18 7.08
C ILE A 153 -4.59 -15.06 5.90
N GLY A 154 -3.33 -15.50 5.90
CA GLY A 154 -2.76 -16.45 4.96
C GLY A 154 -2.88 -16.05 3.48
N ARG A 155 -2.68 -17.04 2.63
CA ARG A 155 -2.84 -16.89 1.18
C ARG A 155 -4.32 -16.77 0.81
N GLY A 156 -4.65 -15.82 -0.05
CA GLY A 156 -6.00 -15.66 -0.59
C GLY A 156 -6.37 -16.72 -1.61
N ALA A 157 -7.63 -16.68 -2.05
CA ALA A 157 -8.12 -17.50 -3.13
C ALA A 157 -7.31 -17.27 -4.42
N PHE A 158 -7.13 -18.34 -5.20
CA PHE A 158 -6.48 -18.23 -6.50
C PHE A 158 -7.30 -17.33 -7.44
N ALA A 159 -6.63 -16.35 -8.04
CA ALA A 159 -7.22 -15.51 -9.08
C ALA A 159 -6.13 -14.93 -9.99
N TYR A 160 -6.51 -14.62 -11.22
CA TYR A 160 -5.67 -13.88 -12.17
C TYR A 160 -5.69 -12.37 -11.88
N GLU A 161 -6.81 -11.89 -11.34
CA GLU A 161 -7.06 -10.50 -11.00
C GLU A 161 -7.77 -10.44 -9.65
N GLY A 162 -7.35 -9.51 -8.79
CA GLY A 162 -7.97 -9.28 -7.50
C GLY A 162 -9.29 -8.53 -7.63
N VAL A 163 -10.25 -8.87 -6.77
CA VAL A 163 -11.49 -8.09 -6.64
C VAL A 163 -11.13 -6.72 -6.05
N PRO A 164 -11.48 -5.60 -6.71
CA PRO A 164 -11.24 -4.28 -6.16
C PRO A 164 -11.91 -4.12 -4.80
N PHE A 165 -11.21 -3.48 -3.87
CA PHE A 165 -11.71 -3.27 -2.52
C PHE A 165 -11.22 -1.94 -1.96
N ALA A 166 -11.73 -1.55 -0.80
CA ALA A 166 -11.31 -0.33 -0.12
C ALA A 166 -11.10 -0.58 1.38
N LEU A 167 -10.18 0.19 1.97
CA LEU A 167 -10.04 0.32 3.42
C LEU A 167 -10.40 1.75 3.82
N HIS A 168 -11.27 1.90 4.81
CA HIS A 168 -11.64 3.21 5.33
C HIS A 168 -10.59 3.70 6.32
N ILE A 169 -10.07 4.92 6.10
CA ILE A 169 -8.93 5.44 6.89
C ILE A 169 -9.37 6.45 7.96
N GLY A 170 -10.62 6.91 7.91
CA GLY A 170 -11.09 8.00 8.76
C GLY A 170 -10.47 9.36 8.38
N PRO A 171 -11.09 10.48 8.81
CA PRO A 171 -10.58 11.81 8.52
C PRO A 171 -9.19 11.99 9.14
N ARG A 172 -8.39 12.90 8.57
CA ARG A 172 -7.17 13.35 9.23
C ARG A 172 -7.58 14.08 10.51
N GLU A 173 -7.12 13.60 11.67
CA GLU A 173 -7.27 14.34 12.93
C GLU A 173 -6.60 15.71 12.73
N THR A 174 -7.32 16.80 13.00
CA THR A 174 -6.72 18.14 13.01
C THR A 174 -5.65 18.14 14.09
N ALA A 175 -4.41 18.49 13.70
CA ALA A 175 -3.22 18.23 14.48
C ALA A 175 -3.32 18.70 15.94
N ALA A 176 -3.35 17.73 16.86
CA ALA A 176 -2.93 17.90 18.24
C ALA A 176 -2.27 16.59 18.75
N ALA A 177 -1.24 16.09 18.04
CA ALA A 177 -0.16 15.26 18.62
C ALA A 177 0.90 14.93 17.55
N ALA A 178 2.14 15.31 17.89
CA ALA A 178 3.47 15.00 17.34
C ALA A 178 3.65 14.35 15.94
N PRO A 179 4.55 14.89 15.09
CA PRO A 179 5.01 14.20 13.90
C PRO A 179 5.78 12.93 14.27
N PHE A 180 5.73 11.93 13.38
CA PHE A 180 6.60 10.77 13.44
C PHE A 180 8.04 11.24 13.68
N ALA A 181 8.73 10.65 14.66
CA ALA A 181 10.13 10.94 14.89
C ALA A 181 10.93 10.69 13.59
N PRO A 182 11.88 11.57 13.23
CA PRO A 182 12.64 11.42 12.00
C PRO A 182 13.36 10.07 12.00
N ARG A 183 13.12 9.28 10.94
CA ARG A 183 13.80 8.00 10.75
C ARG A 183 15.27 8.28 10.42
N GLN A 184 16.18 7.83 11.29
CA GLN A 184 17.59 7.79 10.96
C GLN A 184 17.81 6.68 9.92
N LEU A 185 18.17 7.08 8.69
CA LEU A 185 18.73 6.15 7.71
C LEU A 185 20.04 5.60 8.28
N PRO A 186 20.30 4.29 8.21
CA PRO A 186 21.62 3.77 8.55
C PRO A 186 22.64 4.36 7.58
N GLY A 187 23.63 5.07 8.12
CA GLY A 187 24.72 5.64 7.35
C GLY A 187 25.47 4.54 6.58
N SER A 188 25.70 4.80 5.30
CA SER A 188 26.61 4.01 4.47
C SER A 188 28.02 4.06 5.08
N ALA A 189 28.49 2.91 5.55
CA ALA A 189 29.91 2.64 5.77
C ALA A 189 30.42 1.74 4.65
#